data_AF-A0AAC9RU19-F1
#
_entry.id   AF-A0AAC9RU19-F1
#
_cell.length_a   1.000
_cell.length_b   1.000
_cell.length_c   1.000
_cell.angle_alpha   90.00
_cell.angle_beta   90.00
_cell.angle_gamma   90.00
#
_symmetry.space_group_name_H-M   'P 1'
#
loop_
_entity.id
_entity.type
_entity.pdbx_description
1 polymer ?
#
loop_
_entity_poly.entity_id
_entity_poly.type
_entity_poly.pdbx_seq_one_letter_code
_entity_poly.pdbx_strand_id
1 'polypeptide(L)'
;MKKFLVAGLTVGILSTGVFAATSHNADAKVTSQNGIILHDDEALLEHELTYIDVLIDPHASVKTKTRLQAYFAAQGLHSISAIVKKGQKDGLDTSKYNYLLSKSSSYRVF
;
A
#
# COMPACT_ATOMS: atom_id res chain seq x y z
N MET A 1 -0.03 -31.63 -52.20
CA MET A 1 0.83 -32.26 -51.16
C MET A 1 1.74 -31.16 -50.60
N LYS A 2 1.40 -30.63 -49.42
CA LYS A 2 2.02 -30.93 -48.11
C LYS A 2 3.43 -30.33 -47.95
N LYS A 3 3.51 -29.35 -47.03
CA LYS A 3 4.50 -29.11 -45.97
C LYS A 3 5.15 -27.72 -46.03
N PHE A 4 4.55 -26.77 -45.30
CA PHE A 4 5.31 -25.72 -44.64
C PHE A 4 5.31 -25.99 -43.13
N LEU A 5 6.50 -25.90 -42.56
CA LEU A 5 6.88 -26.22 -41.19
C LEU A 5 6.53 -25.05 -40.24
N VAL A 6 5.87 -25.41 -39.13
CA VAL A 6 6.21 -25.08 -37.73
C VAL A 6 6.53 -23.63 -37.36
N ALA A 7 5.63 -23.02 -36.58
CA ALA A 7 5.92 -22.21 -35.39
C ALA A 7 4.63 -22.22 -34.54
N GLY A 8 4.54 -22.93 -33.42
CA GLY A 8 5.28 -22.61 -32.21
C GLY A 8 4.44 -21.65 -31.35
N LEU A 9 3.30 -22.12 -30.82
CA LEU A 9 2.59 -21.44 -29.73
C LEU A 9 2.58 -22.37 -28.53
N THR A 10 3.69 -22.35 -27.81
CA THR A 10 3.79 -22.89 -26.46
C THR A 10 2.91 -22.06 -25.55
N VAL A 11 1.76 -22.60 -25.17
CA VAL A 11 0.97 -22.04 -24.07
C VAL A 11 1.74 -22.35 -22.78
N GLY A 12 2.45 -21.34 -22.27
CA GLY A 12 3.15 -21.43 -20.99
C GLY A 12 2.13 -21.56 -19.87
N ILE A 13 1.92 -22.78 -19.39
CA ILE A 13 1.27 -23.02 -18.11
C ILE A 13 2.25 -22.48 -17.06
N LEU A 14 1.90 -21.35 -16.43
CA LEU A 14 2.60 -20.88 -15.23
C LEU A 14 2.37 -21.90 -14.11
N SER A 15 3.24 -22.90 -14.04
CA SER A 15 3.39 -23.77 -12.88
C SER A 15 4.01 -22.96 -11.74
N THR A 16 3.21 -22.12 -11.09
CA THR A 16 3.58 -21.57 -9.79
C THR A 16 3.30 -22.65 -8.76
N GLY A 17 4.37 -23.30 -8.31
CA GLY A 17 4.32 -24.21 -7.18
C GLY A 17 3.76 -23.46 -5.98
N VAL A 18 2.57 -23.85 -5.56
CA VAL A 18 1.96 -23.35 -4.33
C VAL A 18 2.69 -24.00 -3.16
N PHE A 19 3.75 -23.36 -2.71
CA PHE A 19 4.19 -23.52 -1.33
C PHE A 19 3.08 -22.94 -0.47
N ALA A 20 2.24 -23.82 0.09
CA ALA A 20 1.32 -23.49 1.15
C ALA A 20 2.11 -23.16 2.42
N ALA A 21 2.78 -22.02 2.43
CA ALA A 21 3.09 -21.32 3.66
C ALA A 21 1.81 -20.61 4.05
N THR A 22 1.30 -20.90 5.24
CA THR A 22 0.21 -20.17 5.88
C THR A 22 0.70 -18.76 6.21
N SER A 23 0.80 -17.91 5.20
CA SER A 23 0.88 -16.47 5.38
C SER A 23 -0.57 -15.98 5.47
N HIS A 24 -0.93 -15.40 6.62
CA HIS A 24 -2.05 -14.48 6.69
C HIS A 24 -1.69 -13.28 5.81
N ASN A 25 -1.84 -13.43 4.50
CA ASN A 25 -1.80 -12.32 3.58
C ASN A 25 -3.14 -11.60 3.77
N ALA A 26 -3.09 -10.34 4.19
CA ALA A 26 -4.20 -9.44 3.94
C ALA A 26 -4.27 -9.32 2.42
N ASP A 27 -5.03 -10.21 1.78
CA ASP A 27 -5.28 -10.19 0.34
C ASP A 27 -6.02 -8.89 0.07
N ALA A 28 -5.29 -7.89 -0.43
CA ALA A 28 -5.88 -6.64 -0.80
C ALA A 28 -6.77 -6.88 -2.01
N LYS A 29 -8.06 -6.58 -1.86
CA LYS A 29 -9.10 -7.01 -2.79
C LYS A 29 -9.75 -5.82 -3.45
N VAL A 30 -9.88 -5.90 -4.77
CA VAL A 30 -10.71 -4.98 -5.55
C VAL A 30 -12.13 -5.54 -5.60
N THR A 31 -13.10 -4.78 -5.11
CA THR A 31 -14.52 -5.10 -5.19
C THR A 31 -15.16 -4.29 -6.30
N SER A 32 -15.77 -4.97 -7.27
CA SER A 32 -16.45 -4.34 -8.40
C SER A 32 -17.87 -4.90 -8.58
N GLN A 33 -18.80 -4.02 -8.97
CA GLN A 33 -20.13 -4.40 -9.45
C GLN A 33 -20.37 -3.73 -10.80
N ASN A 34 -20.87 -4.49 -11.77
CA ASN A 34 -21.22 -4.00 -13.11
C ASN A 34 -20.08 -3.26 -13.85
N GLY A 35 -18.83 -3.66 -13.60
CA GLY A 35 -17.65 -3.04 -14.22
C GLY A 35 -17.18 -1.74 -13.55
N ILE A 36 -17.88 -1.29 -12.50
CA ILE A 36 -17.48 -0.14 -11.67
C ILE A 36 -16.74 -0.68 -10.44
N ILE A 37 -15.54 -0.17 -10.17
CA ILE A 37 -14.80 -0.47 -8.94
C ILE A 37 -15.47 0.30 -7.80
N LEU A 38 -15.97 -0.43 -6.81
CA LEU A 38 -16.64 0.13 -5.63
C LEU A 38 -15.66 0.33 -4.47
N HIS A 39 -14.68 -0.55 -4.35
CA HIS A 39 -13.68 -0.49 -3.30
C HIS A 39 -12.39 -1.14 -3.74
N ASP A 40 -11.28 -0.57 -3.30
CA ASP A 40 -9.93 -1.08 -3.50
C ASP A 40 -9.21 -1.04 -2.15
N ASP A 41 -9.06 -2.21 -1.52
CA ASP A 41 -8.41 -2.33 -0.20
C ASP A 41 -6.91 -2.00 -0.26
N GLU A 42 -6.29 -1.90 -1.44
CA GLU A 42 -4.90 -1.44 -1.57
C GLU A 42 -4.77 0.07 -1.40
N ALA A 43 -5.83 0.84 -1.67
CA ALA A 43 -5.78 2.29 -1.65
C ALA A 43 -5.80 2.84 -0.22
N LEU A 44 -4.91 3.80 0.06
CA LEU A 44 -4.93 4.54 1.31
C LEU A 44 -6.22 5.37 1.37
N LEU A 45 -6.88 5.37 2.52
CA LEU A 45 -8.10 6.15 2.72
C LEU A 45 -7.72 7.56 3.20
N GLU A 46 -8.48 8.57 2.77
CA GLU A 46 -8.18 9.98 3.07
C GLU A 46 -8.07 10.26 4.58
N HIS A 47 -8.95 9.65 5.38
CA HIS A 47 -8.92 9.82 6.84
C HIS A 47 -7.67 9.23 7.49
N GLU A 48 -7.02 8.23 6.87
CA GLU A 48 -5.79 7.63 7.41
C GLU A 48 -4.60 8.58 7.30
N LEU A 49 -4.62 9.51 6.34
CA LEU A 49 -3.61 10.56 6.29
C LEU A 49 -3.64 11.42 7.56
N THR A 50 -4.82 11.64 8.16
CA THR A 50 -4.92 12.41 9.41
C THR A 50 -4.25 11.70 10.60
N TYR A 51 -4.02 10.39 10.53
CA TYR A 51 -3.25 9.68 11.56
C TYR A 51 -1.79 10.13 11.60
N ILE A 52 -1.26 10.69 10.51
CA ILE A 52 0.06 11.32 10.50
C ILE A 52 0.13 12.46 11.51
N ASP A 53 -0.95 13.23 11.70
CA ASP A 53 -1.00 14.32 12.69
C ASP A 53 -0.75 13.80 14.10
N VAL A 54 -1.29 12.64 14.44
CA VAL A 54 -1.06 11.98 15.73
C VAL A 54 0.37 11.46 15.85
N LEU A 55 0.94 10.95 14.76
CA LEU A 55 2.33 10.44 14.76
C LEU A 55 3.35 11.57 14.98
N ILE A 56 3.12 12.73 14.37
CA ILE A 56 4.02 13.89 14.49
C ILE A 56 3.79 14.73 15.75
N ASP A 57 2.61 14.67 16.38
CA ASP A 57 2.29 15.44 17.58
C ASP A 57 3.12 14.98 18.80
N PRO A 58 4.02 15.79 19.37
CA PRO A 58 4.82 15.40 20.53
C PRO A 58 3.99 15.13 21.79
N HIS A 59 2.76 15.65 21.86
CA HIS A 59 1.88 15.50 23.01
C HIS A 59 0.88 14.34 22.88
N ALA A 60 0.83 13.68 21.73
CA ALA A 60 -0.03 12.53 21.54
C ALA A 60 0.41 11.34 22.41
N SER A 61 -0.58 10.59 22.90
CA SER A 61 -0.35 9.40 23.74
C SER A 61 0.59 8.41 23.06
N VAL A 62 1.65 7.99 23.77
CA VAL A 62 2.60 6.97 23.31
C VAL A 62 1.87 5.69 22.89
N LYS A 63 0.87 5.26 23.66
CA LYS A 63 0.06 4.07 23.34
C LYS A 63 -0.67 4.21 22.00
N THR A 64 -1.20 5.39 21.71
CA THR A 64 -1.89 5.67 20.44
C THR A 64 -0.89 5.68 19.28
N LYS A 65 0.26 6.33 19.46
CA LYS A 65 1.33 6.32 18.45
C LYS A 65 1.77 4.90 18.11
N THR A 66 2.09 4.08 19.11
CA THR A 66 2.52 2.69 18.89
C THR A 66 1.47 1.87 18.13
N ARG A 67 0.17 2.10 18.40
CA ARG A 67 -0.91 1.43 17.66
C ARG A 67 -0.98 1.86 16.21
N LEU A 68 -0.84 3.16 15.94
CA LEU A 68 -0.83 3.68 14.56
C LEU A 68 0.41 3.23 13.80
N GLN A 69 1.57 3.17 14.45
CA GLN A 69 2.78 2.60 13.87
C GLN A 69 2.59 1.13 13.50
N ALA A 70 2.01 0.33 14.40
CA ALA A 70 1.71 -1.08 14.13
C ALA A 70 0.69 -1.26 13.01
N TYR A 71 -0.33 -0.40 12.96
CA TYR A 71 -1.34 -0.36 11.90
C TYR A 71 -0.69 -0.17 10.52
N PHE A 72 0.09 0.90 10.35
CA PHE A 72 0.78 1.17 9.10
C PHE A 72 1.87 0.13 8.78
N ALA A 73 2.57 -0.40 9.79
CA ALA A 73 3.56 -1.45 9.58
C ALA A 73 2.92 -2.75 9.05
N ALA A 74 1.70 -3.08 9.45
CA ALA A 74 0.96 -4.23 8.92
C ALA A 74 0.61 -4.07 7.43
N GLN A 75 0.53 -2.83 6.93
CA GLN A 75 0.34 -2.48 5.53
C GLN A 75 1.68 -2.29 4.77
N GLY A 76 2.83 -2.57 5.41
CA GLY A 76 4.17 -2.37 4.82
C GLY A 76 4.68 -0.92 4.83
N LEU A 77 4.00 -0.02 5.55
CA LEU A 77 4.32 1.40 5.63
C LEU A 77 5.10 1.70 6.93
N HIS A 78 6.42 1.58 6.87
CA HIS A 78 7.30 1.68 8.05
C HIS A 78 7.78 3.10 8.41
N SER A 79 7.26 4.14 7.75
CA SER A 79 7.66 5.52 8.03
C SER A 79 6.62 6.52 7.55
N ILE A 80 6.61 7.73 8.13
CA ILE A 80 5.72 8.82 7.67
C ILE A 80 5.98 9.11 6.19
N SER A 81 7.24 9.10 5.76
CA SER A 81 7.59 9.32 4.35
C SER A 81 6.98 8.24 3.44
N ALA A 82 6.92 6.98 3.90
CA ALA A 82 6.27 5.90 3.14
C ALA A 82 4.76 6.10 3.06
N ILE A 83 4.11 6.50 4.16
CA ILE A 83 2.67 6.79 4.20
C ILE A 83 2.33 7.94 3.25
N VAL A 84 3.08 9.05 3.32
CA VAL A 84 2.89 10.22 2.43
C VAL A 84 3.09 9.85 0.97
N LYS A 85 4.13 9.07 0.63
CA LYS A 85 4.35 8.59 -0.74
C LYS A 85 3.22 7.69 -1.23
N LYS A 86 2.67 6.82 -0.36
CA LYS A 86 1.53 5.96 -0.71
C LYS A 86 0.30 6.80 -0.99
N GLY A 87 -0.05 7.74 -0.09
CA GLY A 87 -1.17 8.65 -0.30
C GLY A 87 -1.04 9.47 -1.59
N GLN A 88 0.17 9.95 -1.91
CA GLN A 88 0.42 10.66 -3.18
C GLN A 88 0.23 9.75 -4.40
N LYS A 89 0.70 8.49 -4.33
CA LYS A 89 0.49 7.49 -5.40
C LYS A 89 -0.99 7.19 -5.60
N ASP A 90 -1.76 7.18 -4.52
CA ASP A 90 -3.20 6.91 -4.52
C ASP A 90 -4.06 8.15 -4.86
N GLY A 91 -3.41 9.28 -5.16
CA GLY A 91 -4.09 10.50 -5.61
C GLY A 91 -4.64 11.39 -4.49
N LEU A 92 -4.25 11.16 -3.23
CA LEU A 92 -4.65 11.99 -2.09
C LEU A 92 -3.82 13.28 -2.00
N ASP A 93 -4.42 14.34 -1.45
CA ASP A 93 -3.68 15.57 -1.15
C ASP A 93 -2.71 15.36 0.02
N THR A 94 -1.42 15.50 -0.28
CA THR A 94 -0.33 15.32 0.67
C THR A 94 0.46 16.60 0.91
N SER A 95 -0.03 17.74 0.41
CA SER A 95 0.68 19.03 0.43
C SER A 95 1.12 19.45 1.82
N LYS A 96 0.25 19.29 2.83
CA LYS A 96 0.55 19.54 4.25
C LYS A 96 1.78 18.76 4.72
N TYR A 97 1.79 17.45 4.49
CA TYR A 97 2.84 16.57 4.99
C TYR A 97 4.14 16.70 4.20
N ASN A 98 4.07 16.95 2.90
CA ASN A 98 5.23 17.26 2.07
C ASN A 98 5.94 18.54 2.56
N TYR A 99 5.16 19.57 2.91
CA TYR A 99 5.69 20.77 3.52
C TYR A 99 6.40 20.47 4.84
N LEU A 100 5.76 19.72 5.74
CA LEU A 100 6.33 19.36 7.05
C LEU A 100 7.62 18.53 6.94
N LEU A 101 7.65 17.54 6.03
CA LEU A 101 8.82 16.70 5.76
C LEU A 101 9.98 17.47 5.12
N SER A 102 9.69 18.55 4.40
CA SER A 102 10.72 19.45 3.84
C SER A 102 11.36 20.34 4.92
N LYS A 103 10.63 20.64 5.99
CA LYS A 103 11.07 21.53 7.07
C LYS A 103 11.81 20.81 8.19
N SER A 104 11.54 19.54 8.44
CA SER A 104 12.18 18.80 9.52
C SER A 104 12.39 17.33 9.18
N SER A 105 13.64 16.88 9.30
CA SER A 105 14.03 15.49 9.13
C SER A 105 13.47 14.59 10.24
N SER A 106 13.13 15.15 11.40
CA SER A 106 12.57 14.40 12.54
C SER A 106 11.22 13.76 12.26
N TYR A 107 10.50 14.22 11.22
CA TYR A 107 9.23 13.63 10.81
C TYR A 107 9.38 12.49 9.79
N ARG A 108 10.60 12.10 9.43
CA ARG A 108 10.81 11.10 8.36
C ARG A 108 10.71 9.66 8.81
N VAL A 109 10.90 9.41 10.11
CA VAL A 109 11.07 8.06 10.68
C VAL A 109 10.39 8.01 12.04
N PHE A 110 9.85 6.84 12.39
CA PHE A 110 9.33 6.55 13.71
C PHE A 110 9.64 5.11 14.09
#